data_AF-A0A316QDL8-F1
#
_entry.id   AF-A0A316QDL8-F1
#
_cell.length_a   1.000
_cell.length_b   1.000
_cell.length_c   1.000
_cell.angle_alpha   90.00
_cell.angle_beta   90.00
_cell.angle_gamma   90.00
#
_symmetry.space_group_name_H-M   'P 1'
#
loop_
_entity.id
_entity.type
_entity.pdbx_description
1 polymer ?
#
loop_
_entity_poly.entity_id
_entity_poly.type
_entity_poly.pdbx_seq_one_letter_code
_entity_poly.pdbx_strand_id
1 'polypeptide(L)'
;MDIIMYKKALDYLSGLYGSRESLRVLPKKYKKPASPVHSPVLYPFERAAPESVGIRTEKILAFLDELLATPELRPHLLMIAKDDKIICECEFYPYRADIWHIGHSLCKSITGLAVGLLVDDGILSLDDKITDLFAKRAFSIDFARQKDITIRHLLTMSAGVAFNELGSVTYEDWAEGFFSAGVKFSPGTQFMYNSMNSYMLSAAIREVTGRDMFELLSERIFSPMGISEIFWETCPRGITKGGWGLYMKIEDLMKFGKLFLDGGIWMGKRLISEEWLAASTAKQIDSSPAMNDYGYGYHIWRSVRNGSYQFNGMLGQNLIIFPDIRMVIGTYCGNAEFFPKSKYVSLIGKYFGNGFRPERVGKPSRKTAAELDAMQKTLRLPPVTSRTEKNVQMGLLSRIVGKRYEINAKNTSLLPVVPGVMQNCFSEGIQSISFLMGGGTVTAMFERQSGRVPVPFAVDGSATYFELHENGETFSVAATGKMTKNEDDIPVFKLSLYFLEMTSVRHVKIFFHHTKITVRFTEEPDGEALADGFRPLFEELLAKNKMVKLLASKADGGLLAYNMEKLFSPEYTATETAL
;
A
#
# COMPACT_ATOMS: atom_id res chain seq x y z
N MET A 1 8.93 14.21 26.02
CA MET A 1 8.95 13.02 25.16
C MET A 1 9.22 13.33 23.70
N ASP A 2 8.56 14.31 23.09
CA ASP A 2 8.58 14.50 21.63
C ASP A 2 9.99 14.61 21.02
N ILE A 3 10.91 15.36 21.66
CA ILE A 3 12.31 15.48 21.21
C ILE A 3 13.02 14.12 21.22
N ILE A 4 12.74 13.26 22.20
CA ILE A 4 13.32 11.92 22.30
C ILE A 4 12.76 11.03 21.18
N MET A 5 11.46 11.12 20.89
CA MET A 5 10.84 10.40 19.77
C MET A 5 11.45 10.85 18.43
N TYR A 6 11.53 12.15 18.16
CA TYR A 6 12.14 12.66 16.93
C TYR A 6 13.62 12.30 16.83
N LYS A 7 14.36 12.34 17.94
CA LYS A 7 15.76 11.88 17.96
C LYS A 7 15.87 10.39 17.63
N LYS A 8 15.08 9.52 18.28
CA LYS A 8 15.07 8.08 17.97
C LYS A 8 14.69 7.80 16.51
N ALA A 9 13.74 8.56 15.97
CA ALA A 9 13.36 8.46 14.56
C ALA A 9 14.50 8.90 13.61
N LEU A 10 15.20 9.99 13.94
CA LEU A 10 16.38 10.43 13.19
C LEU A 10 17.54 9.43 13.30
N ASP A 11 17.77 8.85 14.48
CA ASP A 11 18.78 7.80 14.69
C ASP A 11 18.43 6.54 13.86
N TYR A 12 17.14 6.18 13.81
CA TYR A 12 16.64 5.10 12.96
C TYR A 12 16.84 5.39 11.47
N LEU A 13 16.47 6.59 10.99
CA LEU A 13 16.73 7.02 9.61
C LEU A 13 18.23 7.01 9.30
N SER A 14 19.06 7.50 10.23
CA SER A 14 20.53 7.46 10.12
C SER A 14 21.06 6.03 9.97
N GLY A 15 20.51 5.08 10.74
CA GLY A 15 20.84 3.66 10.62
C GLY A 15 20.40 3.04 9.29
N LEU A 16 19.34 3.53 8.65
CA LEU A 16 18.94 3.08 7.30
C LEU A 16 19.97 3.47 6.23
N TYR A 17 20.58 4.65 6.37
CA TYR A 17 21.64 5.16 5.48
C TYR A 17 23.01 4.56 5.79
N GLY A 18 23.28 4.30 7.07
CA GLY A 18 24.53 3.79 7.62
C GLY A 18 24.59 2.27 7.70
N SER A 19 25.05 1.71 8.83
CA SER A 19 25.10 0.25 9.03
C SER A 19 23.73 -0.28 9.45
N ARG A 20 23.00 -0.89 8.53
CA ARG A 20 21.68 -1.49 8.82
C ARG A 20 21.76 -2.62 9.86
N GLU A 21 22.91 -3.26 10.01
CA GLU A 21 23.17 -4.26 11.06
C GLU A 21 23.05 -3.69 12.48
N SER A 22 23.18 -2.37 12.63
CA SER A 22 23.02 -1.68 13.93
C SER A 22 21.56 -1.28 14.23
N LEU A 23 20.65 -1.44 13.27
CA LEU A 23 19.23 -1.13 13.49
C LEU A 23 18.62 -2.14 14.44
N ARG A 24 18.07 -1.64 15.56
CA ARG A 24 17.28 -2.48 16.47
C ARG A 24 15.99 -2.88 15.78
N VAL A 25 15.92 -4.13 15.31
CA VAL A 25 14.69 -4.74 14.83
C VAL A 25 13.80 -5.06 16.03
N LEU A 26 12.63 -4.42 16.12
CA LEU A 26 11.64 -4.79 17.13
C LEU A 26 11.14 -6.23 16.90
N PRO A 27 11.08 -7.07 17.95
CA PRO A 27 10.63 -8.45 17.80
C PRO A 27 9.18 -8.51 17.34
N LYS A 28 8.92 -9.27 16.27
CA LYS A 28 7.56 -9.55 15.80
C LYS A 28 7.00 -10.75 16.54
N LYS A 29 5.83 -10.56 17.17
CA LYS A 29 5.07 -11.67 17.75
C LYS A 29 4.30 -12.48 16.70
N TYR A 30 4.00 -11.89 15.55
CA TYR A 30 3.19 -12.49 14.50
C TYR A 30 3.90 -12.34 13.15
N LYS A 31 3.84 -13.41 12.35
CA LYS A 31 4.37 -13.46 10.99
C LYS A 31 3.21 -13.38 10.01
N LYS A 32 3.41 -12.70 8.89
CA LYS A 32 2.42 -12.73 7.81
C LYS A 32 2.31 -14.18 7.30
N PRO A 33 1.10 -14.73 7.14
CA PRO A 33 0.96 -16.02 6.47
C PRO A 33 1.53 -15.95 5.05
N ALA A 34 1.93 -17.09 4.49
CA ALA A 34 2.11 -17.18 3.05
C ALA A 34 0.77 -16.81 2.38
N SER A 35 0.83 -16.08 1.26
CA SER A 35 -0.40 -15.77 0.52
C SER A 35 -1.05 -17.09 0.11
N PRO A 36 -2.30 -17.35 0.52
CA PRO A 36 -2.99 -18.51 0.01
C PRO A 36 -3.21 -18.28 -1.50
N VAL A 37 -2.67 -19.17 -2.31
CA VAL A 37 -2.80 -19.07 -3.76
C VAL A 37 -4.06 -19.83 -4.17
N HIS A 38 -4.89 -19.21 -5.01
CA HIS A 38 -6.03 -19.84 -5.70
C HIS A 38 -7.28 -20.21 -4.89
N SER A 39 -7.52 -19.66 -3.69
CA SER A 39 -8.86 -19.87 -3.09
C SER A 39 -9.91 -19.03 -3.81
N PRO A 40 -11.08 -19.60 -4.11
CA PRO A 40 -12.15 -18.87 -4.77
C PRO A 40 -12.69 -17.75 -3.88
N VAL A 41 -12.99 -16.60 -4.49
CA VAL A 41 -13.77 -15.54 -3.83
C VAL A 41 -15.17 -16.08 -3.56
N LEU A 42 -15.59 -16.10 -2.29
CA LEU A 42 -16.96 -16.46 -1.93
C LEU A 42 -17.90 -15.30 -2.25
N TYR A 43 -19.12 -15.59 -2.70
CA TYR A 43 -20.10 -14.57 -3.12
C TYR A 43 -19.54 -13.58 -4.16
N PRO A 44 -19.00 -14.08 -5.29
CA PRO A 44 -18.44 -13.21 -6.32
C PRO A 44 -19.55 -12.36 -6.97
N PHE A 45 -19.18 -11.18 -7.44
CA PHE A 45 -20.08 -10.30 -8.18
C PHE A 45 -20.45 -10.92 -9.54
N GLU A 46 -21.66 -10.65 -10.02
CA GLU A 46 -22.02 -10.95 -11.42
C GLU A 46 -21.16 -10.08 -12.36
N ARG A 47 -20.62 -10.66 -13.43
CA ARG A 47 -19.97 -9.90 -14.52
C ARG A 47 -21.00 -9.57 -15.59
N ALA A 48 -21.01 -8.34 -16.08
CA ALA A 48 -21.94 -7.91 -17.11
C ALA A 48 -21.31 -6.88 -18.08
N ALA A 49 -21.90 -6.75 -19.27
CA ALA A 49 -21.50 -5.70 -20.20
C ALA A 49 -21.81 -4.30 -19.63
N PRO A 50 -20.95 -3.29 -19.82
CA PRO A 50 -21.21 -1.92 -19.38
C PRO A 50 -22.61 -1.40 -19.74
N GLU A 51 -23.11 -1.71 -20.94
CA GLU A 51 -24.39 -1.20 -21.44
C GLU A 51 -25.58 -1.77 -20.67
N SER A 52 -25.45 -2.97 -20.10
CA SER A 52 -26.52 -3.60 -19.32
C SER A 52 -26.88 -2.81 -18.07
N VAL A 53 -25.99 -1.91 -17.63
CA VAL A 53 -26.15 -1.04 -16.46
C VAL A 53 -26.02 0.45 -16.83
N GLY A 54 -26.24 0.76 -18.11
CA GLY A 54 -26.34 2.12 -18.63
C GLY A 54 -25.01 2.85 -18.84
N ILE A 55 -23.91 2.11 -19.02
CA ILE A 55 -22.58 2.66 -19.31
C ILE A 55 -22.18 2.27 -20.74
N ARG A 56 -21.80 3.25 -21.57
CA ARG A 56 -21.26 2.96 -22.91
C ARG A 56 -19.88 2.29 -22.80
N THR A 57 -19.63 1.18 -23.49
CA THR A 57 -18.31 0.52 -23.49
C THR A 57 -17.20 1.47 -23.96
N GLU A 58 -17.48 2.37 -24.89
CA GLU A 58 -16.51 3.36 -25.38
C GLU A 58 -16.03 4.31 -24.26
N LYS A 59 -16.86 4.56 -23.25
CA LYS A 59 -16.47 5.35 -22.07
C LYS A 59 -15.44 4.60 -21.21
N ILE A 60 -15.62 3.28 -21.05
CA ILE A 60 -14.67 2.41 -20.34
C ILE A 60 -13.35 2.35 -21.11
N LEU A 61 -13.42 2.11 -22.43
CA LEU A 61 -12.23 2.08 -23.29
C LEU A 61 -11.45 3.40 -23.23
N ALA A 62 -12.11 4.55 -23.35
CA ALA A 62 -11.44 5.85 -23.26
C ALA A 62 -10.80 6.09 -21.88
N PHE A 63 -11.45 5.66 -20.80
CA PHE A 63 -10.86 5.71 -19.46
C PHE A 63 -9.60 4.83 -19.36
N LEU A 64 -9.65 3.60 -19.88
CA LEU A 64 -8.52 2.68 -19.88
C LEU A 64 -7.37 3.20 -20.76
N ASP A 65 -7.65 3.76 -21.93
CA ASP A 65 -6.65 4.36 -22.81
C ASP A 65 -5.89 5.50 -22.12
N GLU A 66 -6.61 6.40 -21.42
CA GLU A 66 -5.98 7.50 -20.68
C GLU A 66 -5.23 7.03 -19.43
N LEU A 67 -5.75 6.00 -18.74
CA LEU A 67 -5.03 5.34 -17.65
C LEU A 67 -3.70 4.76 -18.14
N LEU A 68 -3.71 4.08 -19.28
CA LEU A 68 -2.52 3.47 -19.90
C LEU A 68 -1.56 4.52 -20.46
N ALA A 69 -2.06 5.67 -20.91
CA ALA A 69 -1.25 6.81 -21.33
C ALA A 69 -0.60 7.57 -20.15
N THR A 70 -0.93 7.22 -18.91
CA THR A 70 -0.42 7.87 -17.68
C THR A 70 0.40 6.87 -16.85
N PRO A 71 1.60 6.45 -17.30
CA PRO A 71 2.35 5.34 -16.72
C PRO A 71 2.75 5.56 -15.27
N GLU A 72 2.83 6.81 -14.78
CA GLU A 72 3.13 7.09 -13.38
C GLU A 72 2.05 6.59 -12.40
N LEU A 73 0.82 6.32 -12.88
CA LEU A 73 -0.28 5.80 -12.07
C LEU A 73 -0.10 4.34 -11.68
N ARG A 74 0.78 3.59 -12.37
CA ARG A 74 1.21 2.22 -12.06
C ARG A 74 0.09 1.33 -11.50
N PRO A 75 -1.02 1.13 -12.25
CA PRO A 75 -2.10 0.29 -11.78
C PRO A 75 -1.64 -1.17 -11.69
N HIS A 76 -2.00 -1.86 -10.61
CA HIS A 76 -1.80 -3.30 -10.46
C HIS A 76 -3.10 -4.05 -10.73
N LEU A 77 -4.19 -3.55 -10.14
CA LEU A 77 -5.54 -4.12 -10.24
C LEU A 77 -6.57 -2.99 -10.31
N LEU A 78 -7.57 -3.15 -11.17
CA LEU A 78 -8.73 -2.24 -11.30
C LEU A 78 -10.01 -3.06 -11.39
N MET A 79 -11.02 -2.68 -10.62
CA MET A 79 -12.38 -3.20 -10.75
C MET A 79 -13.41 -2.06 -10.74
N ILE A 80 -14.35 -2.08 -11.68
CA ILE A 80 -15.46 -1.14 -11.76
C ILE A 80 -16.76 -1.93 -11.66
N ALA A 81 -17.56 -1.64 -10.64
CA ALA A 81 -18.89 -2.20 -10.46
C ALA A 81 -19.96 -1.12 -10.59
N LYS A 82 -21.10 -1.48 -11.17
CA LYS A 82 -22.28 -0.63 -11.29
C LYS A 82 -23.53 -1.50 -11.16
N ASP A 83 -24.49 -1.06 -10.34
CA ASP A 83 -25.71 -1.83 -10.03
C ASP A 83 -25.40 -3.27 -9.61
N ASP A 84 -24.40 -3.44 -8.75
CA ASP A 84 -23.95 -4.74 -8.22
C ASP A 84 -23.35 -5.71 -9.24
N LYS A 85 -22.94 -5.21 -10.42
CA LYS A 85 -22.27 -5.99 -11.46
C LYS A 85 -20.91 -5.43 -11.80
N ILE A 86 -19.91 -6.29 -11.92
CA ILE A 86 -18.59 -5.93 -12.44
C ILE A 86 -18.71 -5.72 -13.95
N ILE A 87 -18.35 -4.51 -14.40
CA ILE A 87 -18.40 -4.11 -15.81
C ILE A 87 -17.03 -3.94 -16.44
N CYS A 88 -15.98 -3.88 -15.63
CA CYS A 88 -14.58 -3.83 -16.05
C CYS A 88 -13.71 -4.38 -14.92
N GLU A 89 -12.80 -5.29 -15.26
CA GLU A 89 -11.79 -5.85 -14.37
C GLU A 89 -10.46 -6.03 -15.12
N CYS A 90 -9.42 -5.34 -14.65
CA CYS A 90 -8.09 -5.38 -15.25
C CYS A 90 -7.08 -5.89 -14.22
N GLU A 91 -6.31 -6.90 -14.62
CA GLU A 91 -5.08 -7.29 -13.93
C GLU A 91 -3.93 -6.86 -14.82
N PHE A 92 -3.07 -5.99 -14.29
CA PHE A 92 -1.96 -5.43 -15.04
C PHE A 92 -0.76 -6.34 -14.80
N TYR A 93 -0.24 -6.93 -15.86
CA TYR A 93 0.86 -7.88 -15.78
C TYR A 93 2.07 -7.30 -15.01
N PRO A 94 2.67 -8.03 -14.04
CA PRO A 94 2.44 -9.43 -13.68
C PRO A 94 1.52 -9.66 -12.47
N TYR A 95 0.78 -8.64 -12.03
CA TYR A 95 -0.11 -8.72 -10.86
C TYR A 95 -1.35 -9.56 -11.13
N ARG A 96 -1.91 -10.14 -10.07
CA ARG A 96 -3.05 -11.08 -10.15
C ARG A 96 -4.14 -10.72 -9.16
N ALA A 97 -5.40 -10.80 -9.57
CA ALA A 97 -6.55 -10.53 -8.71
C ALA A 97 -6.86 -11.69 -7.74
N ASP A 98 -6.25 -12.85 -7.95
CA ASP A 98 -6.49 -14.07 -7.17
C ASP A 98 -5.70 -14.17 -5.86
N ILE A 99 -4.84 -13.18 -5.58
CA ILE A 99 -4.09 -13.03 -4.33
C ILE A 99 -4.52 -11.75 -3.60
N TRP A 100 -4.24 -11.69 -2.30
CA TRP A 100 -4.45 -10.46 -1.54
C TRP A 100 -3.42 -9.38 -1.92
N HIS A 101 -3.74 -8.14 -1.57
CA HIS A 101 -2.83 -7.01 -1.72
C HIS A 101 -2.95 -6.10 -0.49
N ILE A 102 -1.86 -5.46 -0.11
CA ILE A 102 -1.85 -4.50 1.00
C ILE A 102 -2.72 -3.28 0.68
N GLY A 103 -3.63 -2.93 1.59
CA GLY A 103 -4.51 -1.76 1.46
C GLY A 103 -3.95 -0.47 2.06
N HIS A 104 -2.84 -0.53 2.79
CA HIS A 104 -2.30 0.58 3.59
C HIS A 104 -3.42 1.28 4.40
N SER A 105 -3.50 2.61 4.35
CA SER A 105 -4.45 3.42 5.12
C SER A 105 -5.92 3.20 4.78
N LEU A 106 -6.23 2.49 3.69
CA LEU A 106 -7.61 2.18 3.30
C LEU A 106 -8.35 1.49 4.45
N CYS A 107 -7.66 0.64 5.21
CA CYS A 107 -8.24 -0.14 6.30
C CYS A 107 -8.76 0.71 7.46
N LYS A 108 -8.40 2.00 7.57
CA LYS A 108 -8.95 2.90 8.58
C LYS A 108 -10.46 2.98 8.50
N SER A 109 -11.02 2.98 7.30
CA SER A 109 -12.47 3.00 7.10
C SER A 109 -13.12 1.72 7.65
N ILE A 110 -12.42 0.58 7.60
CA ILE A 110 -12.86 -0.68 8.22
C ILE A 110 -12.71 -0.64 9.75
N THR A 111 -11.67 0.01 10.28
CA THR A 111 -11.60 0.33 11.73
C THR A 111 -12.76 1.22 12.16
N GLY A 112 -13.14 2.20 11.33
CA GLY A 112 -14.33 3.03 11.56
C GLY A 112 -15.61 2.19 11.64
N LEU A 113 -15.78 1.19 10.77
CA LEU A 113 -16.89 0.23 10.86
C LEU A 113 -16.87 -0.56 12.18
N ALA A 114 -15.70 -1.02 12.64
CA ALA A 114 -15.59 -1.75 13.91
C ALA A 114 -16.06 -0.91 15.11
N VAL A 115 -15.72 0.38 15.12
CA VAL A 115 -16.23 1.32 16.13
C VAL A 115 -17.74 1.49 16.01
N GLY A 116 -18.25 1.61 14.78
CA GLY A 116 -19.68 1.69 14.52
C GLY A 116 -20.49 0.52 15.06
N LEU A 117 -19.96 -0.70 14.91
CA LEU A 117 -20.57 -1.90 15.47
C LEU A 117 -20.72 -1.81 17.00
N LEU A 118 -19.72 -1.29 17.71
CA LEU A 118 -19.79 -1.13 19.15
C LEU A 118 -20.65 0.06 19.59
N VAL A 119 -20.76 1.09 18.75
CA VAL A 119 -21.71 2.20 18.96
C VAL A 119 -23.15 1.72 18.80
N ASP A 120 -23.43 0.93 17.76
CA ASP A 120 -24.74 0.30 17.53
C ASP A 120 -25.13 -0.62 18.69
N ASP A 121 -24.15 -1.35 19.26
CA ASP A 121 -24.37 -2.23 20.42
C ASP A 121 -24.48 -1.45 21.76
N GLY A 122 -24.23 -0.13 21.77
CA GLY A 122 -24.19 0.68 22.99
C GLY A 122 -22.99 0.42 23.91
N ILE A 123 -21.95 -0.26 23.42
CA ILE A 123 -20.71 -0.56 24.17
C ILE A 123 -19.76 0.64 24.16
N LEU A 124 -19.73 1.40 23.06
CA LEU A 124 -18.97 2.64 22.93
C LEU A 124 -19.89 3.80 22.59
N SER A 125 -19.50 5.00 23.01
CA SER A 125 -20.05 6.26 22.55
C SER A 125 -18.98 7.07 21.82
N LEU A 126 -19.40 7.89 20.87
CA LEU A 126 -18.54 8.85 20.20
C LEU A 126 -17.91 9.86 21.17
N ASP A 127 -18.56 10.11 22.31
CA ASP A 127 -18.13 11.09 23.30
C ASP A 127 -17.36 10.46 24.47
N ASP A 128 -17.14 9.15 24.45
CA ASP A 128 -16.30 8.45 25.43
C ASP A 128 -14.88 9.01 25.39
N LYS A 129 -14.35 9.32 26.58
CA LYS A 129 -13.00 9.84 26.74
C LYS A 129 -11.99 8.70 26.68
N ILE A 130 -10.96 8.87 25.86
CA ILE A 130 -9.91 7.85 25.73
C ILE A 130 -9.15 7.62 27.04
N THR A 131 -9.09 8.63 27.92
CA THR A 131 -8.47 8.47 29.24
C THR A 131 -9.30 7.54 30.12
N ASP A 132 -10.62 7.61 30.05
CA ASP A 132 -11.48 6.81 30.91
C ASP A 132 -11.45 5.33 30.49
N LEU A 133 -11.45 5.07 29.18
CA LEU A 133 -11.33 3.72 28.62
C LEU A 133 -10.00 3.04 28.99
N PHE A 134 -8.93 3.81 29.15
CA PHE A 134 -7.58 3.30 29.46
C PHE A 134 -7.15 3.57 30.92
N ALA A 135 -8.07 3.94 31.81
CA ALA A 135 -7.75 4.35 33.18
C ALA A 135 -6.95 3.31 33.98
N LYS A 136 -7.12 2.02 33.65
CA LYS A 136 -6.41 0.89 34.30
C LYS A 136 -4.93 0.78 33.94
N ARG A 137 -4.45 1.46 32.89
CA ARG A 137 -3.09 1.30 32.36
C ARG A 137 -2.07 2.30 32.93
N ALA A 138 -2.47 3.13 33.90
CA ALA A 138 -1.61 4.01 34.69
C ALA A 138 -0.53 4.74 33.86
N PHE A 139 -0.94 5.73 33.07
CA PHE A 139 0.00 6.53 32.29
C PHE A 139 0.35 7.87 32.97
N SER A 140 1.53 8.38 32.62
CA SER A 140 2.24 9.56 33.16
C SER A 140 1.45 10.90 33.27
N ILE A 141 2.12 11.96 33.72
CA ILE A 141 1.62 13.35 33.82
C ILE A 141 0.90 13.87 32.56
N ASP A 142 1.29 13.44 31.35
CA ASP A 142 0.67 13.92 30.10
C ASP A 142 -0.75 13.35 29.85
N PHE A 143 -1.16 12.32 30.60
CA PHE A 143 -2.52 11.76 30.57
C PHE A 143 -3.59 12.83 30.86
N ALA A 144 -3.30 13.76 31.77
CA ALA A 144 -4.21 14.85 32.11
C ALA A 144 -4.42 15.86 30.95
N ARG A 145 -3.44 15.99 30.03
CA ARG A 145 -3.54 16.86 28.85
C ARG A 145 -4.38 16.25 27.72
N GLN A 146 -4.61 14.94 27.79
CA GLN A 146 -5.37 14.18 26.80
C GLN A 146 -6.81 13.88 27.25
N LYS A 147 -7.22 14.34 28.44
CA LYS A 147 -8.53 14.07 29.07
C LYS A 147 -9.75 14.46 28.21
N ASP A 148 -9.58 15.38 27.26
CA ASP A 148 -10.67 15.87 26.43
C ASP A 148 -10.79 15.13 25.09
N ILE A 149 -9.82 14.27 24.76
CA ILE A 149 -9.83 13.48 23.53
C ILE A 149 -10.91 12.39 23.65
N THR A 150 -11.74 12.26 22.61
CA THR A 150 -12.84 11.30 22.54
C THR A 150 -12.66 10.33 21.37
N ILE A 151 -13.47 9.27 21.33
CA ILE A 151 -13.59 8.38 20.16
C ILE A 151 -13.86 9.18 18.86
N ARG A 152 -14.75 10.18 18.91
CA ARG A 152 -15.03 11.09 17.78
C ARG A 152 -13.77 11.83 17.30
N HIS A 153 -12.94 12.32 18.21
CA HIS A 153 -11.71 13.02 17.86
C HIS A 153 -10.70 12.09 17.16
N LEU A 154 -10.63 10.82 17.58
CA LEU A 154 -9.82 9.82 16.88
C LEU A 154 -10.35 9.56 15.47
N LEU A 155 -11.66 9.29 15.33
CA LEU A 155 -12.31 8.99 14.04
C LEU A 155 -12.19 10.13 13.03
N THR A 156 -12.24 11.38 13.48
CA THR A 156 -12.19 12.58 12.62
C THR A 156 -10.77 13.12 12.41
N MET A 157 -9.73 12.42 12.88
CA MET A 157 -8.33 12.88 12.80
C MET A 157 -8.10 14.25 13.45
N SER A 158 -8.76 14.50 14.58
CA SER A 158 -8.74 15.79 15.26
C SER A 158 -8.29 15.73 16.72
N ALA A 159 -7.63 14.63 17.11
CA ALA A 159 -7.08 14.44 18.46
C ALA A 159 -5.84 15.31 18.76
N GLY A 160 -5.06 15.70 17.74
CA GLY A 160 -3.89 16.57 17.92
C GLY A 160 -2.65 15.96 18.57
N VAL A 161 -2.63 14.64 18.83
CA VAL A 161 -1.51 13.96 19.51
C VAL A 161 -0.29 13.83 18.60
N ALA A 162 0.90 14.15 19.14
CA ALA A 162 2.14 14.19 18.39
C ALA A 162 2.73 12.81 18.04
N PHE A 163 2.41 11.76 18.81
CA PHE A 163 2.85 10.39 18.52
C PHE A 163 2.23 9.90 17.21
N ASN A 164 3.07 9.48 16.27
CA ASN A 164 2.66 9.11 14.91
C ASN A 164 3.32 7.79 14.47
N GLU A 165 3.12 7.41 13.22
CA GLU A 165 3.63 6.20 12.58
C GLU A 165 5.15 6.10 12.68
N LEU A 166 5.85 7.23 12.53
CA LEU A 166 7.31 7.28 12.69
C LEU A 166 7.72 7.06 14.15
N GLY A 167 6.92 7.51 15.12
CA GLY A 167 7.12 7.15 16.52
C GLY A 167 6.96 5.65 16.76
N SER A 168 5.99 5.02 16.09
CA SER A 168 5.64 3.59 16.28
C SER A 168 6.79 2.62 16.00
N VAL A 169 7.75 2.99 15.13
CA VAL A 169 8.92 2.14 14.84
C VAL A 169 9.92 2.06 16.01
N THR A 170 9.74 2.91 17.04
CA THR A 170 10.68 3.05 18.16
C THR A 170 10.11 2.64 19.53
N TYR A 171 8.85 2.18 19.55
CA TYR A 171 8.12 1.78 20.77
C TYR A 171 7.50 0.40 20.60
N GLU A 172 7.49 -0.38 21.68
CA GLU A 172 6.78 -1.68 21.73
C GLU A 172 5.31 -1.50 22.14
N ASP A 173 5.05 -0.64 23.13
CA ASP A 173 3.70 -0.23 23.51
C ASP A 173 3.36 1.13 22.90
N TRP A 174 2.59 1.10 21.82
CA TRP A 174 2.19 2.30 21.11
C TRP A 174 1.13 3.10 21.85
N ALA A 175 0.36 2.49 22.76
CA ALA A 175 -0.60 3.24 23.58
C ALA A 175 0.15 4.06 24.64
N GLU A 176 1.19 3.48 25.24
CA GLU A 176 2.11 4.23 26.11
C GLU A 176 2.76 5.40 25.37
N GLY A 177 3.27 5.15 24.15
CA GLY A 177 3.82 6.19 23.28
C GLY A 177 2.83 7.32 22.98
N PHE A 178 1.56 6.98 22.71
CA PHE A 178 0.48 7.92 22.48
C PHE A 178 0.17 8.77 23.72
N PHE A 179 -0.05 8.15 24.88
CA PHE A 179 -0.39 8.86 26.13
C PHE A 179 0.77 9.66 26.72
N SER A 180 2.00 9.33 26.32
CA SER A 180 3.21 10.05 26.72
C SER A 180 3.57 11.21 25.78
N ALA A 181 2.82 11.43 24.69
CA ALA A 181 3.08 12.48 23.73
C ALA A 181 2.27 13.75 24.00
N GLY A 182 2.82 14.89 23.57
CA GLY A 182 2.13 16.17 23.64
C GLY A 182 0.92 16.27 22.70
N VAL A 183 -0.01 17.15 23.05
CA VAL A 183 -1.14 17.54 22.20
C VAL A 183 -0.83 18.90 21.55
N LYS A 184 -0.92 18.98 20.23
CA LYS A 184 -0.53 20.16 19.45
C LYS A 184 -1.59 21.25 19.40
N PHE A 185 -2.87 20.89 19.54
CA PHE A 185 -4.02 21.77 19.48
C PHE A 185 -5.20 21.15 20.23
N SER A 186 -6.17 21.96 20.66
CA SER A 186 -7.36 21.46 21.36
C SER A 186 -8.12 20.43 20.51
N PRO A 187 -8.47 19.25 21.06
CA PRO A 187 -9.16 18.22 20.30
C PRO A 187 -10.43 18.73 19.60
N GLY A 188 -10.68 18.26 18.38
CA GLY A 188 -11.84 18.68 17.56
C GLY A 188 -11.63 19.99 16.78
N THR A 189 -10.61 20.80 17.08
CA THR A 189 -10.45 22.13 16.47
C THR A 189 -9.71 22.14 15.14
N GLN A 190 -8.89 21.13 14.86
CA GLN A 190 -8.11 21.03 13.63
C GLN A 190 -8.00 19.59 13.14
N PHE A 191 -7.90 19.43 11.83
CA PHE A 191 -7.53 18.17 11.21
C PHE A 191 -6.01 17.99 11.25
N MET A 192 -5.56 16.79 11.63
CA MET A 192 -4.17 16.33 11.51
C MET A 192 -4.18 14.81 11.30
N TYR A 193 -3.86 14.39 10.08
CA TYR A 193 -3.86 12.99 9.71
C TYR A 193 -2.82 12.21 10.52
N ASN A 194 -3.26 11.15 11.22
CA ASN A 194 -2.39 10.35 12.09
C ASN A 194 -2.94 8.93 12.27
N SER A 195 -2.23 7.91 11.77
CA SER A 195 -2.67 6.51 11.90
C SER A 195 -2.65 6.00 13.34
N MET A 196 -1.98 6.70 14.27
CA MET A 196 -2.04 6.34 15.67
C MET A 196 -3.41 6.57 16.29
N ASN A 197 -4.25 7.45 15.71
CA ASN A 197 -5.64 7.56 16.11
C ASN A 197 -6.40 6.26 15.82
N SER A 198 -6.16 5.65 14.67
CA SER A 198 -6.78 4.38 14.26
C SER A 198 -6.30 3.21 15.13
N TYR A 199 -5.02 3.19 15.48
CA TYR A 199 -4.49 2.24 16.45
C TYR A 199 -5.17 2.38 17.82
N MET A 200 -5.32 3.62 18.32
CA MET A 200 -5.98 3.86 19.60
C MET A 200 -7.44 3.41 19.61
N LEU A 201 -8.15 3.51 18.48
CA LEU A 201 -9.50 2.93 18.33
C LEU A 201 -9.48 1.40 18.44
N SER A 202 -8.54 0.73 17.77
CA SER A 202 -8.35 -0.73 17.86
C SER A 202 -8.01 -1.16 19.30
N ALA A 203 -7.12 -0.42 19.97
CA ALA A 203 -6.79 -0.66 21.37
C ALA A 203 -7.99 -0.42 22.28
N ALA A 204 -8.80 0.63 22.05
CA ALA A 204 -9.99 0.93 22.85
C ALA A 204 -11.02 -0.19 22.75
N ILE A 205 -11.25 -0.72 21.54
CA ILE A 205 -12.10 -1.90 21.30
C ILE A 205 -11.64 -3.07 22.17
N ARG A 206 -10.32 -3.31 22.24
CA ARG A 206 -9.76 -4.38 23.09
C ARG A 206 -9.94 -4.09 24.58
N GLU A 207 -9.75 -2.85 25.04
CA GLU A 207 -9.93 -2.49 26.45
C GLU A 207 -11.38 -2.71 26.92
N VAL A 208 -12.37 -2.35 26.09
CA VAL A 208 -13.79 -2.43 26.48
C VAL A 208 -14.41 -3.81 26.27
N THR A 209 -13.94 -4.57 25.29
CA THR A 209 -14.52 -5.90 24.97
C THR A 209 -13.68 -7.08 25.45
N GLY A 210 -12.38 -6.86 25.72
CA GLY A 210 -11.41 -7.93 25.93
C GLY A 210 -11.02 -8.72 24.67
N ARG A 211 -11.60 -8.40 23.51
CA ARG A 211 -11.40 -9.10 22.23
C ARG A 211 -10.55 -8.28 21.26
N ASP A 212 -9.84 -8.94 20.34
CA ASP A 212 -9.14 -8.21 19.29
C ASP A 212 -10.11 -7.67 18.23
N MET A 213 -9.84 -6.48 17.69
CA MET A 213 -10.68 -5.86 16.66
C MET A 213 -10.80 -6.73 15.40
N PHE A 214 -9.71 -7.41 14.99
CA PHE A 214 -9.73 -8.29 13.83
C PHE A 214 -10.63 -9.50 14.05
N GLU A 215 -10.65 -10.07 15.27
CA GLU A 215 -11.56 -11.18 15.62
C GLU A 215 -13.02 -10.75 15.58
N LEU A 216 -13.33 -9.58 16.13
CA LEU A 216 -14.68 -9.00 16.10
C LEU A 216 -15.17 -8.76 14.67
N LEU A 217 -14.33 -8.15 13.83
CA LEU A 217 -14.64 -7.94 12.40
C LEU A 217 -14.73 -9.25 11.62
N SER A 218 -13.89 -10.23 11.95
CA SER A 218 -13.93 -11.56 11.31
C SER A 218 -15.27 -12.23 11.51
N GLU A 219 -15.79 -12.20 12.74
CA GLU A 219 -17.09 -12.77 13.09
C GLU A 219 -18.27 -11.98 12.49
N ARG A 220 -18.26 -10.65 12.63
CA ARG A 220 -19.45 -9.82 12.34
C ARG A 220 -19.55 -9.30 10.92
N ILE A 221 -18.41 -9.17 10.22
CA ILE A 221 -18.33 -8.55 8.89
C ILE A 221 -17.72 -9.51 7.88
N PHE A 222 -16.47 -9.93 8.07
CA PHE A 222 -15.71 -10.65 7.05
C PHE A 222 -16.34 -12.02 6.74
N SER A 223 -16.60 -12.85 7.75
CA SER A 223 -17.22 -14.16 7.56
C SER A 223 -18.64 -14.08 6.93
N PRO A 224 -19.56 -13.23 7.40
CA PRO A 224 -20.85 -13.01 6.73
C PRO A 224 -20.75 -12.56 5.27
N MET A 225 -19.71 -11.79 4.94
CA MET A 225 -19.42 -11.35 3.57
C MET A 225 -18.59 -12.35 2.75
N GLY A 226 -18.25 -13.51 3.31
CA GLY A 226 -17.44 -14.52 2.65
C GLY A 226 -15.99 -14.08 2.39
N ILE A 227 -15.48 -13.15 3.19
CA ILE A 227 -14.10 -12.68 3.14
C ILE A 227 -13.28 -13.59 4.07
N SER A 228 -12.67 -14.63 3.50
CA SER A 228 -11.88 -15.63 4.24
C SER A 228 -10.38 -15.40 4.13
N GLU A 229 -9.90 -14.83 3.02
CA GLU A 229 -8.48 -14.57 2.78
C GLU A 229 -8.12 -13.13 3.13
N ILE A 230 -7.98 -12.91 4.43
CA ILE A 230 -7.75 -11.60 5.00
C ILE A 230 -6.74 -11.72 6.13
N PHE A 231 -5.81 -10.77 6.18
CA PHE A 231 -4.80 -10.70 7.23
C PHE A 231 -4.62 -9.25 7.66
N TRP A 232 -4.56 -9.02 8.97
CA TRP A 232 -4.26 -7.70 9.53
C TRP A 232 -3.08 -7.77 10.47
N GLU A 233 -2.04 -7.00 10.17
CA GLU A 233 -0.87 -6.88 11.02
C GLU A 233 -1.21 -6.32 12.41
N THR A 234 -0.42 -6.75 13.41
CA THR A 234 -0.50 -6.26 14.79
C THR A 234 0.74 -5.44 15.17
N CYS A 235 0.62 -4.61 16.20
CA CYS A 235 1.78 -4.00 16.85
C CYS A 235 2.59 -5.05 17.65
N PRO A 236 3.78 -4.71 18.19
CA PRO A 236 4.59 -5.63 19.01
C PRO A 236 3.86 -6.21 20.24
N ARG A 237 2.82 -5.51 20.73
CA ARG A 237 1.98 -5.98 21.84
C ARG A 237 0.90 -6.97 21.41
N GLY A 238 0.69 -7.18 20.12
CA GLY A 238 -0.33 -8.10 19.57
C GLY A 238 -1.71 -7.47 19.42
N ILE A 239 -1.81 -6.15 19.35
CA ILE A 239 -3.05 -5.43 19.07
C ILE A 239 -3.09 -5.13 17.57
N THR A 240 -4.20 -5.43 16.90
CA THR A 240 -4.39 -5.10 15.48
C THR A 240 -4.10 -3.62 15.19
N LYS A 241 -3.28 -3.32 14.17
CA LYS A 241 -2.75 -1.97 13.92
C LYS A 241 -3.84 -0.93 13.63
N GLY A 242 -4.91 -1.30 12.93
CA GLY A 242 -6.04 -0.43 12.57
C GLY A 242 -5.75 0.66 11.52
N GLY A 243 -4.56 1.24 11.55
CA GLY A 243 -4.17 2.31 10.63
C GLY A 243 -3.62 1.87 9.28
N TRP A 244 -3.07 0.65 9.20
CA TRP A 244 -2.49 0.03 8.00
C TRP A 244 -2.33 -1.48 8.20
N GLY A 245 -1.78 -2.17 7.19
CA GLY A 245 -1.37 -3.57 7.30
C GLY A 245 -2.48 -4.58 7.11
N LEU A 246 -3.62 -4.16 6.53
CA LEU A 246 -4.68 -5.07 6.07
C LEU A 246 -4.39 -5.54 4.64
N TYR A 247 -4.46 -6.85 4.43
CA TYR A 247 -4.33 -7.52 3.14
C TYR A 247 -5.67 -8.13 2.78
N MET A 248 -6.14 -7.88 1.55
CA MET A 248 -7.36 -8.49 1.04
C MET A 248 -7.36 -8.52 -0.48
N LYS A 249 -8.22 -9.35 -1.08
CA LYS A 249 -8.43 -9.34 -2.54
C LYS A 249 -9.21 -8.09 -2.96
N ILE A 250 -8.98 -7.65 -4.18
CA ILE A 250 -9.68 -6.49 -4.73
C ILE A 250 -11.21 -6.73 -4.79
N GLU A 251 -11.66 -7.95 -5.11
CA GLU A 251 -13.10 -8.23 -5.14
C GLU A 251 -13.73 -8.24 -3.74
N ASP A 252 -13.01 -8.72 -2.72
CA ASP A 252 -13.44 -8.61 -1.32
C ASP A 252 -13.51 -7.13 -0.88
N LEU A 253 -12.60 -6.28 -1.39
CA LEU A 253 -12.66 -4.84 -1.18
C LEU A 253 -13.93 -4.23 -1.80
N MET A 254 -14.31 -4.67 -3.01
CA MET A 254 -15.55 -4.21 -3.66
C MET A 254 -16.81 -4.53 -2.85
N LYS A 255 -16.81 -5.61 -2.06
CA LYS A 255 -17.96 -5.96 -1.19
C LYS A 255 -18.24 -4.90 -0.14
N PHE A 256 -17.23 -4.17 0.35
CA PHE A 256 -17.45 -3.02 1.22
C PHE A 256 -18.18 -1.90 0.49
N GLY A 257 -17.87 -1.65 -0.78
CA GLY A 257 -18.59 -0.68 -1.60
C GLY A 257 -20.06 -1.04 -1.72
N LYS A 258 -20.36 -2.31 -2.00
CA LYS A 258 -21.73 -2.83 -2.04
C LYS A 258 -22.44 -2.71 -0.68
N LEU A 259 -21.78 -3.08 0.42
CA LEU A 259 -22.34 -2.96 1.77
C LEU A 259 -22.80 -1.52 2.06
N PHE A 260 -22.00 -0.53 1.65
CA PHE A 260 -22.34 0.89 1.80
C PHE A 260 -23.48 1.33 0.88
N LEU A 261 -23.48 0.89 -0.39
CA LEU A 261 -24.56 1.17 -1.34
C LEU A 261 -25.91 0.55 -0.94
N ASP A 262 -25.87 -0.53 -0.16
CA ASP A 262 -27.05 -1.26 0.33
C ASP A 262 -27.40 -0.90 1.79
N GLY A 263 -26.88 0.21 2.30
CA GLY A 263 -27.26 0.73 3.62
C GLY A 263 -26.91 -0.22 4.77
N GLY A 264 -25.84 -1.01 4.62
CA GLY A 264 -25.36 -1.94 5.65
C GLY A 264 -25.98 -3.32 5.60
N ILE A 265 -26.78 -3.62 4.57
CA ILE A 265 -27.41 -4.92 4.36
C ILE A 265 -26.52 -5.78 3.45
N TRP A 266 -26.24 -7.00 3.89
CA TRP A 266 -25.59 -8.02 3.10
C TRP A 266 -26.45 -9.29 3.08
N MET A 267 -26.87 -9.73 1.90
CA MET A 267 -27.70 -10.94 1.72
C MET A 267 -28.94 -10.98 2.64
N GLY A 268 -29.63 -9.85 2.77
CA GLY A 268 -30.83 -9.72 3.60
C GLY A 268 -30.58 -9.57 5.11
N LYS A 269 -29.31 -9.63 5.57
CA LYS A 269 -28.94 -9.38 6.96
C LYS A 269 -28.31 -7.99 7.10
N ARG A 270 -28.80 -7.19 8.04
CA ARG A 270 -28.14 -5.94 8.45
C ARG A 270 -26.89 -6.26 9.24
N LEU A 271 -25.72 -5.86 8.74
CA LEU A 271 -24.43 -6.04 9.39
C LEU A 271 -23.99 -4.78 10.15
N ILE A 272 -24.38 -3.61 9.66
CA ILE A 272 -24.10 -2.30 10.27
C ILE A 272 -25.32 -1.39 10.12
N SER A 273 -25.57 -0.50 11.09
CA SER A 273 -26.71 0.42 11.04
C SER A 273 -26.61 1.41 9.88
N GLU A 274 -27.76 1.84 9.36
CA GLU A 274 -27.82 2.86 8.32
C GLU A 274 -27.44 4.23 8.90
N GLU A 275 -27.78 4.45 10.16
CA GLU A 275 -27.42 5.62 10.96
C GLU A 275 -25.91 5.79 11.06
N TRP A 276 -25.17 4.72 11.35
CA TRP A 276 -23.70 4.77 11.38
C TRP A 276 -23.11 5.05 10.00
N LEU A 277 -23.62 4.41 8.94
CA LEU A 277 -23.13 4.65 7.58
C LEU A 277 -23.38 6.09 7.13
N ALA A 278 -24.56 6.64 7.42
CA ALA A 278 -24.87 8.04 7.13
C ALA A 278 -23.96 9.00 7.90
N ALA A 279 -23.75 8.77 9.20
CA ALA A 279 -22.89 9.63 10.03
C ALA A 279 -21.41 9.54 9.64
N SER A 280 -20.91 8.33 9.36
CA SER A 280 -19.50 8.08 9.04
C SER A 280 -19.09 8.61 7.67
N THR A 281 -20.01 8.69 6.71
CA THR A 281 -19.77 9.22 5.35
C THR A 281 -20.12 10.71 5.19
N ALA A 282 -20.79 11.31 6.17
CA ALA A 282 -21.01 12.74 6.24
C ALA A 282 -19.70 13.50 6.50
N LYS A 283 -19.65 14.77 6.05
CA LYS A 283 -18.52 15.65 6.35
C LYS A 283 -18.58 16.06 7.82
N GLN A 284 -17.62 15.60 8.60
CA GLN A 284 -17.50 15.90 10.04
C GLN A 284 -16.48 17.01 10.30
N ILE A 285 -15.45 17.12 9.47
CA ILE A 285 -14.41 18.14 9.56
C ILE A 285 -13.83 18.45 8.18
N ASP A 286 -13.33 19.67 7.99
CA ASP A 286 -12.49 20.02 6.85
C ASP A 286 -11.15 19.28 6.92
N SER A 287 -10.72 18.69 5.80
CA SER A 287 -9.39 18.11 5.65
C SER A 287 -8.39 19.16 5.19
N SER A 288 -7.10 18.82 5.26
CA SER A 288 -6.06 19.62 4.60
C SER A 288 -6.32 19.69 3.08
N PRO A 289 -6.36 20.90 2.46
CA PRO A 289 -6.50 21.06 1.02
C PRO A 289 -5.35 20.43 0.21
N ALA A 290 -4.23 20.12 0.85
CA ALA A 290 -3.13 19.38 0.21
C ALA A 290 -3.43 17.87 0.10
N MET A 291 -4.37 17.35 0.88
CA MET A 291 -4.72 15.93 0.95
C MET A 291 -6.09 15.62 0.33
N ASN A 292 -7.08 16.49 0.53
CA ASN A 292 -8.44 16.32 0.03
C ASN A 292 -9.23 17.64 0.08
N ASP A 293 -9.99 17.91 -0.97
CA ASP A 293 -10.77 19.15 -1.12
C ASP A 293 -12.22 19.04 -0.60
N TYR A 294 -12.66 17.85 -0.17
CA TYR A 294 -14.07 17.53 0.07
C TYR A 294 -14.42 17.32 1.55
N GLY A 295 -13.41 17.12 2.41
CA GLY A 295 -13.55 16.90 3.85
C GLY A 295 -13.45 15.44 4.28
N TYR A 296 -13.57 15.23 5.59
CA TYR A 296 -13.39 13.94 6.23
C TYR A 296 -14.57 13.59 7.15
N GLY A 297 -14.93 12.31 7.18
CA GLY A 297 -15.94 11.72 8.05
C GLY A 297 -15.33 10.92 9.20
N TYR A 298 -15.97 9.83 9.59
CA TYR A 298 -15.42 8.90 10.58
C TYR A 298 -14.51 7.88 9.90
N HIS A 299 -13.24 8.25 9.74
CA HIS A 299 -12.23 7.48 9.01
C HIS A 299 -12.55 7.23 7.52
N ILE A 300 -13.41 8.05 6.93
CA ILE A 300 -13.81 7.97 5.52
C ILE A 300 -13.61 9.33 4.87
N TRP A 301 -12.97 9.36 3.69
CA TRP A 301 -12.79 10.59 2.93
C TRP A 301 -14.04 10.90 2.12
N ARG A 302 -14.39 12.19 2.01
CA ARG A 302 -15.32 12.65 0.98
C ARG A 302 -14.61 12.65 -0.37
N SER A 303 -15.34 12.42 -1.47
CA SER A 303 -14.72 12.21 -2.80
C SER A 303 -15.29 13.15 -3.88
N VAL A 304 -14.76 13.00 -5.10
CA VAL A 304 -14.86 13.90 -6.25
C VAL A 304 -16.26 14.15 -6.79
N ARG A 305 -17.21 13.30 -6.43
CA ARG A 305 -18.61 13.41 -6.84
C ARG A 305 -19.46 13.85 -5.64
N ASN A 306 -20.47 14.69 -5.87
CA ASN A 306 -21.33 15.14 -4.78
C ASN A 306 -21.98 13.94 -4.07
N GLY A 307 -21.91 13.91 -2.74
CA GLY A 307 -22.39 12.78 -1.93
C GLY A 307 -21.51 11.52 -1.96
N SER A 308 -20.41 11.52 -2.71
CA SER A 308 -19.48 10.39 -2.76
C SER A 308 -18.45 10.40 -1.63
N TYR A 309 -17.91 9.22 -1.39
CA TYR A 309 -16.90 8.97 -0.38
C TYR A 309 -15.94 7.88 -0.85
N GLN A 310 -14.77 7.82 -0.23
CA GLN A 310 -13.74 6.86 -0.59
C GLN A 310 -12.94 6.40 0.62
N PHE A 311 -12.49 5.15 0.54
CA PHE A 311 -11.44 4.63 1.40
C PHE A 311 -10.14 4.76 0.63
N ASN A 312 -9.09 5.27 1.27
CA ASN A 312 -7.83 5.60 0.59
C ASN A 312 -6.63 5.10 1.39
N GLY A 313 -5.74 4.41 0.68
CA GLY A 313 -4.42 3.98 1.10
C GLY A 313 -3.35 4.67 0.28
N MET A 314 -2.18 4.87 0.89
CA MET A 314 -1.02 5.39 0.16
C MET A 314 -0.64 4.48 -1.01
N LEU A 315 0.06 5.06 -1.97
CA LEU A 315 0.56 4.43 -3.19
C LEU A 315 -0.56 3.98 -4.15
N GLY A 316 -1.74 4.60 -4.05
CA GLY A 316 -2.85 4.43 -4.99
C GLY A 316 -3.89 3.34 -4.67
N GLN A 317 -4.02 2.96 -3.39
CA GLN A 317 -5.06 1.99 -2.99
C GLN A 317 -6.38 2.73 -2.75
N ASN A 318 -7.43 2.41 -3.50
CA ASN A 318 -8.70 3.13 -3.37
C ASN A 318 -9.91 2.20 -3.44
N LEU A 319 -10.94 2.57 -2.70
CA LEU A 319 -12.32 2.14 -2.91
C LEU A 319 -13.19 3.39 -2.96
N ILE A 320 -13.67 3.76 -4.14
CA ILE A 320 -14.45 4.98 -4.37
C ILE A 320 -15.89 4.57 -4.63
N ILE A 321 -16.83 5.22 -3.93
CA ILE A 321 -18.24 4.86 -3.92
C ILE A 321 -19.06 6.07 -4.35
N PHE A 322 -19.86 5.89 -5.40
CA PHE A 322 -20.77 6.90 -5.95
C PHE A 322 -22.22 6.45 -5.72
N PRO A 323 -22.85 6.84 -4.60
CA PRO A 323 -24.17 6.34 -4.21
C PRO A 323 -25.28 6.68 -5.21
N ASP A 324 -25.29 7.91 -5.71
CA ASP A 324 -26.33 8.44 -6.59
C ASP A 324 -26.40 7.73 -7.96
N ILE A 325 -25.33 7.05 -8.35
CA ILE A 325 -25.28 6.20 -9.54
C ILE A 325 -24.96 4.74 -9.20
N ARG A 326 -25.00 4.33 -7.94
CA ARG A 326 -24.67 2.96 -7.47
C ARG A 326 -23.41 2.37 -8.14
N MET A 327 -22.33 3.15 -8.16
CA MET A 327 -21.05 2.74 -8.75
C MET A 327 -19.98 2.59 -7.67
N VAL A 328 -19.14 1.57 -7.80
CA VAL A 328 -17.99 1.31 -6.96
C VAL A 328 -16.77 1.14 -7.86
N ILE A 329 -15.65 1.77 -7.52
CA ILE A 329 -14.37 1.63 -8.23
C ILE A 329 -13.30 1.26 -7.22
N GLY A 330 -12.69 0.09 -7.40
CA GLY A 330 -11.59 -0.41 -6.58
C GLY A 330 -10.28 -0.39 -7.35
N THR A 331 -9.20 0.04 -6.70
CA THR A 331 -7.86 0.08 -7.30
C THR A 331 -6.80 -0.39 -6.31
N TYR A 332 -5.87 -1.19 -6.80
CA TYR A 332 -4.56 -1.39 -6.18
C TYR A 332 -3.47 -0.95 -7.17
N CYS A 333 -2.48 -0.21 -6.67
CA CYS A 333 -1.43 0.41 -7.48
C CYS A 333 -0.08 0.37 -6.77
N GLY A 334 0.96 0.76 -7.49
CA GLY A 334 2.31 1.00 -6.97
C GLY A 334 2.81 2.39 -7.32
N ASN A 335 1.96 3.41 -7.20
CA ASN A 335 2.29 4.79 -7.58
C ASN A 335 2.75 5.63 -6.38
N ALA A 336 3.05 6.92 -6.60
CA ALA A 336 3.52 7.83 -5.55
C ALA A 336 2.39 8.70 -4.93
N GLU A 337 1.14 8.25 -4.97
CA GLU A 337 -0.01 9.01 -4.47
C GLU A 337 -0.39 8.61 -3.04
N PHE A 338 -0.35 9.54 -2.09
CA PHE A 338 -0.55 9.23 -0.66
C PHE A 338 -1.95 9.50 -0.13
N PHE A 339 -2.70 10.36 -0.80
CA PHE A 339 -3.97 10.92 -0.33
C PHE A 339 -4.99 11.01 -1.48
N PRO A 340 -6.29 11.21 -1.18
CA PRO A 340 -7.34 11.31 -2.20
C PRO A 340 -7.13 12.39 -3.27
N LYS A 341 -6.43 13.48 -2.95
CA LYS A 341 -6.08 14.51 -3.93
C LYS A 341 -4.95 13.99 -4.81
N SER A 342 -5.34 13.32 -5.88
CA SER A 342 -4.42 12.53 -6.70
C SER A 342 -4.79 12.60 -8.19
N LYS A 343 -3.83 12.30 -9.08
CA LYS A 343 -4.07 12.20 -10.51
C LYS A 343 -5.03 11.04 -10.81
N TYR A 344 -4.90 9.91 -10.12
CA TYR A 344 -5.79 8.77 -10.31
C TYR A 344 -7.25 9.11 -9.97
N VAL A 345 -7.48 9.72 -8.81
CA VAL A 345 -8.83 10.14 -8.38
C VAL A 345 -9.38 11.25 -9.30
N SER A 346 -8.52 12.15 -9.79
CA SER A 346 -8.89 13.16 -10.78
C SER A 346 -9.30 12.54 -12.12
N LEU A 347 -8.58 11.51 -12.58
CA LEU A 347 -8.92 10.76 -13.79
C LEU A 347 -10.28 10.06 -13.64
N ILE A 348 -10.53 9.41 -12.51
CA ILE A 348 -11.87 8.85 -12.20
C ILE A 348 -12.94 9.95 -12.21
N GLY A 349 -12.65 11.10 -11.60
CA GLY A 349 -13.54 12.26 -11.59
C GLY A 349 -13.86 12.79 -12.99
N LYS A 350 -12.88 12.80 -13.91
CA LYS A 350 -13.07 13.22 -15.31
C LYS A 350 -14.10 12.35 -16.04
N TYR A 351 -14.10 11.04 -15.80
CA TYR A 351 -14.98 10.11 -16.51
C TYR A 351 -16.32 9.89 -15.81
N PHE A 352 -16.32 9.77 -14.48
CA PHE A 352 -17.46 9.32 -13.68
C PHE A 352 -17.88 10.31 -12.57
N GLY A 353 -17.17 11.42 -12.42
CA GLY A 353 -17.45 12.46 -11.43
C GLY A 353 -18.69 13.30 -11.75
N ASN A 354 -18.75 14.51 -11.18
CA ASN A 354 -19.92 15.39 -11.31
C ASN A 354 -20.31 15.64 -12.78
N GLY A 355 -21.61 15.59 -13.07
CA GLY A 355 -22.15 15.74 -14.42
C GLY A 355 -22.31 14.43 -15.20
N PHE A 356 -21.58 13.36 -14.83
CA PHE A 356 -21.83 12.05 -15.43
C PHE A 356 -23.18 11.47 -14.98
N ARG A 357 -23.93 10.91 -15.93
CA ARG A 357 -25.18 10.19 -15.73
C ARG A 357 -25.17 8.91 -16.57
N PRO A 358 -25.49 7.75 -16.00
CA PRO A 358 -25.81 6.57 -16.77
C PRO A 358 -27.00 6.85 -17.68
N GLU A 359 -26.97 6.34 -18.90
CA GLU A 359 -28.02 6.53 -19.89
C GLU A 359 -28.51 5.18 -20.38
N ARG A 360 -29.76 5.11 -20.87
CA ARG A 360 -30.25 3.87 -21.49
C ARG A 360 -29.51 3.65 -22.80
N VAL A 361 -28.48 2.82 -22.78
CA VAL A 361 -27.70 2.46 -23.97
C VAL A 361 -28.39 1.29 -24.69
N GLY A 362 -28.28 1.28 -26.02
CA GLY A 362 -28.60 0.07 -26.80
C GLY A 362 -27.67 -1.09 -26.45
N LYS A 363 -27.88 -2.26 -27.05
CA LYS A 363 -26.92 -3.38 -26.91
C LYS A 363 -25.53 -2.94 -27.39
N PRO A 364 -24.43 -3.40 -26.77
CA PRO A 364 -23.10 -3.13 -27.26
C PRO A 364 -22.99 -3.60 -28.71
N SER A 365 -22.27 -2.84 -29.53
CA SER A 365 -21.84 -3.40 -30.80
C SER A 365 -20.96 -4.62 -30.51
N ARG A 366 -21.08 -5.69 -31.31
CA ARG A 366 -20.20 -6.86 -31.17
C ARG A 366 -18.72 -6.48 -31.21
N LYS A 367 -18.40 -5.40 -31.96
CA LYS A 367 -17.06 -4.84 -32.09
C LYS A 367 -16.55 -4.27 -30.76
N THR A 368 -17.28 -3.34 -30.15
CA THR A 368 -16.82 -2.64 -28.94
C THR A 368 -16.77 -3.56 -27.71
N ALA A 369 -17.70 -4.52 -27.60
CA ALA A 369 -17.60 -5.57 -26.59
C ALA A 369 -16.35 -6.45 -26.77
N ALA A 370 -16.00 -6.81 -28.01
CA ALA A 370 -14.79 -7.57 -28.29
C ALA A 370 -13.51 -6.75 -28.05
N GLU A 371 -13.53 -5.45 -28.29
CA GLU A 371 -12.41 -4.54 -27.99
C GLU A 371 -12.12 -4.46 -26.49
N LEU A 372 -13.15 -4.31 -25.64
CA LEU A 372 -12.96 -4.29 -24.18
C LEU A 372 -12.47 -5.65 -23.65
N ASP A 373 -13.02 -6.76 -24.13
CA ASP A 373 -12.55 -8.10 -23.79
C ASP A 373 -11.08 -8.32 -24.22
N ALA A 374 -10.73 -7.92 -25.44
CA ALA A 374 -9.36 -8.02 -25.95
C ALA A 374 -8.37 -7.16 -25.16
N MET A 375 -8.76 -5.93 -24.79
CA MET A 375 -7.94 -5.05 -23.96
C MET A 375 -7.69 -5.66 -22.57
N GLN A 376 -8.76 -6.08 -21.87
CA GLN A 376 -8.63 -6.72 -20.55
C GLN A 376 -7.77 -7.99 -20.60
N LYS A 377 -7.88 -8.81 -21.65
CA LYS A 377 -7.02 -9.98 -21.86
C LYS A 377 -5.57 -9.58 -22.09
N THR A 378 -5.32 -8.59 -22.94
CA THR A 378 -3.97 -8.14 -23.28
C THR A 378 -3.22 -7.62 -22.06
N LEU A 379 -3.89 -6.88 -21.17
CA LEU A 379 -3.29 -6.36 -19.94
C LEU A 379 -2.77 -7.45 -18.99
N ARG A 380 -3.35 -8.66 -19.05
CA ARG A 380 -2.96 -9.81 -18.22
C ARG A 380 -1.81 -10.62 -18.81
N LEU A 381 -1.46 -10.38 -20.07
CA LEU A 381 -0.47 -11.17 -20.78
C LEU A 381 0.93 -10.55 -20.66
N PRO A 382 1.99 -11.38 -20.64
CA PRO A 382 3.34 -10.87 -20.78
C PRO A 382 3.52 -10.12 -22.11
N PRO A 383 4.48 -9.18 -22.18
CA PRO A 383 4.89 -8.60 -23.46
C PRO A 383 5.29 -9.70 -24.45
N VAL A 384 4.88 -9.56 -25.70
CA VAL A 384 5.24 -10.53 -26.75
C VAL A 384 6.69 -10.31 -27.16
N THR A 385 7.53 -11.31 -26.91
CA THR A 385 8.93 -11.33 -27.35
C THR A 385 9.06 -12.12 -28.65
N SER A 386 9.67 -11.52 -29.67
CA SER A 386 9.89 -12.20 -30.96
C SER A 386 10.93 -13.31 -30.85
N ARG A 387 10.90 -14.29 -31.76
CA ARG A 387 11.90 -15.36 -31.84
C ARG A 387 13.33 -14.80 -32.00
N THR A 388 13.48 -13.72 -32.75
CA THR A 388 14.76 -13.04 -32.97
C THR A 388 15.29 -12.44 -31.66
N GLU A 389 14.45 -11.69 -30.93
CA GLU A 389 14.83 -11.13 -29.63
C GLU A 389 15.18 -12.21 -28.61
N LYS A 390 14.43 -13.31 -28.58
CA LYS A 390 14.72 -14.47 -27.72
C LYS A 390 16.09 -15.07 -28.01
N ASN A 391 16.45 -15.24 -29.29
CA ASN A 391 17.76 -15.75 -29.69
C ASN A 391 18.90 -14.79 -29.31
N VAL A 392 18.70 -13.47 -29.49
CA VAL A 392 19.67 -12.44 -29.09
C VAL A 392 19.86 -12.46 -27.57
N GLN A 393 18.77 -12.51 -26.81
CA GLN A 393 18.80 -12.59 -25.35
C GLN A 393 19.55 -13.83 -24.87
N MET A 394 19.31 -15.00 -25.47
CA MET A 394 20.05 -16.24 -25.17
C MET A 394 21.55 -16.09 -25.41
N GLY A 395 21.95 -15.53 -26.55
CA GLY A 395 23.37 -15.34 -26.89
C GLY A 395 24.08 -14.32 -25.98
N LEU A 396 23.35 -13.37 -25.38
CA LEU A 396 23.88 -12.45 -24.38
C LEU A 396 23.96 -13.12 -23.00
N LEU A 397 22.93 -13.87 -22.60
CA LEU A 397 22.89 -14.59 -21.33
C LEU A 397 23.99 -15.67 -21.25
N SER A 398 24.30 -16.36 -22.35
CA SER A 398 25.38 -17.36 -22.37
C SER A 398 26.76 -16.80 -22.04
N ARG A 399 26.94 -15.46 -22.07
CA ARG A 399 28.21 -14.80 -21.70
C ARG A 399 28.36 -14.58 -20.19
N ILE A 400 27.27 -14.64 -19.44
CA ILE A 400 27.23 -14.38 -17.99
C ILE A 400 26.87 -15.62 -17.17
N VAL A 401 26.18 -16.59 -17.78
CA VAL A 401 25.91 -17.90 -17.16
C VAL A 401 27.23 -18.58 -16.85
N GLY A 402 27.35 -19.10 -15.63
CA GLY A 402 28.60 -19.69 -15.15
C GLY A 402 29.65 -18.67 -14.71
N LYS A 403 29.28 -17.39 -14.55
CA LYS A 403 30.15 -16.38 -13.94
C LYS A 403 29.67 -16.01 -12.54
N ARG A 404 30.63 -15.60 -11.70
CA ARG A 404 30.42 -15.09 -10.36
C ARG A 404 31.06 -13.71 -10.23
N TYR A 405 30.38 -12.81 -9.53
CA TYR A 405 30.85 -11.45 -9.29
C TYR A 405 30.77 -11.15 -7.79
N GLU A 406 31.92 -10.86 -7.18
CA GLU A 406 32.01 -10.47 -5.76
C GLU A 406 31.64 -8.99 -5.60
N ILE A 407 30.63 -8.72 -4.77
CA ILE A 407 30.06 -7.40 -4.53
C ILE A 407 30.02 -7.11 -3.03
N ASN A 408 30.49 -5.94 -2.61
CA ASN A 408 30.43 -5.52 -1.20
C ASN A 408 29.20 -4.62 -0.97
N ALA A 409 27.99 -5.18 -1.07
CA ALA A 409 26.73 -4.42 -0.98
C ALA A 409 26.09 -4.49 0.43
N LYS A 410 26.87 -4.15 1.46
CA LYS A 410 26.51 -4.28 2.90
C LYS A 410 25.17 -3.66 3.33
N ASN A 411 24.71 -2.63 2.63
CA ASN A 411 23.50 -1.88 3.00
C ASN A 411 22.35 -2.05 1.99
N THR A 412 22.37 -3.11 1.19
CA THR A 412 21.43 -3.29 0.08
C THR A 412 20.71 -4.62 0.17
N SER A 413 19.41 -4.56 -0.12
CA SER A 413 18.51 -5.72 -0.15
C SER A 413 17.85 -5.86 -1.53
N LEU A 414 17.31 -7.05 -1.79
CA LEU A 414 16.32 -7.28 -2.85
C LEU A 414 14.93 -6.78 -2.46
N LEU A 415 14.63 -6.64 -1.16
CA LEU A 415 13.42 -6.01 -0.66
C LEU A 415 13.54 -4.47 -0.79
N PRO A 416 12.58 -3.79 -1.44
CA PRO A 416 12.54 -2.34 -1.52
C PRO A 416 12.48 -1.67 -0.14
N VAL A 417 12.87 -0.41 -0.07
CA VAL A 417 13.00 0.32 1.20
C VAL A 417 11.66 0.46 1.92
N VAL A 418 10.60 0.84 1.20
CA VAL A 418 9.25 1.05 1.77
C VAL A 418 8.71 -0.20 2.47
N PRO A 419 8.58 -1.37 1.81
CA PRO A 419 8.15 -2.59 2.48
C PRO A 419 9.14 -3.03 3.57
N GLY A 420 10.44 -2.81 3.41
CA GLY A 420 11.43 -3.09 4.45
C GLY A 420 11.18 -2.30 5.75
N VAL A 421 10.90 -1.00 5.64
CA VAL A 421 10.55 -0.15 6.80
C VAL A 421 9.20 -0.52 7.38
N MET A 422 8.17 -0.63 6.54
CA MET A 422 6.79 -0.91 6.98
C MET A 422 6.66 -2.28 7.64
N GLN A 423 7.42 -3.26 7.16
CA GLN A 423 7.51 -4.60 7.73
C GLN A 423 8.60 -4.76 8.77
N ASN A 424 9.37 -3.72 9.10
CA ASN A 424 10.54 -3.86 9.99
C ASN A 424 11.41 -5.08 9.59
N CYS A 425 11.65 -5.23 8.29
CA CYS A 425 12.31 -6.36 7.65
C CYS A 425 13.54 -5.84 6.89
N PHE A 426 14.72 -5.97 7.48
CA PHE A 426 15.97 -5.48 6.92
C PHE A 426 16.92 -6.62 6.60
N SER A 427 17.10 -6.91 5.31
CA SER A 427 17.97 -8.00 4.87
C SER A 427 19.45 -7.67 5.04
N GLU A 428 20.25 -8.73 5.16
CA GLU A 428 21.70 -8.68 5.03
C GLU A 428 22.12 -8.18 3.65
N GLY A 429 23.31 -7.58 3.59
CA GLY A 429 23.92 -7.18 2.33
C GLY A 429 24.23 -8.33 1.39
N ILE A 430 24.25 -8.04 0.10
CA ILE A 430 24.62 -8.99 -0.95
C ILE A 430 26.15 -9.06 -1.05
N GLN A 431 26.70 -10.27 -1.04
CA GLN A 431 28.13 -10.59 -1.10
C GLN A 431 28.58 -11.00 -2.50
N SER A 432 27.73 -11.71 -3.25
CA SER A 432 28.04 -12.07 -4.63
C SER A 432 26.78 -12.25 -5.47
N ILE A 433 26.96 -12.19 -6.78
CA ILE A 433 25.92 -12.46 -7.78
C ILE A 433 26.46 -13.48 -8.78
N SER A 434 25.69 -14.51 -9.09
CA SER A 434 26.01 -15.48 -10.14
C SER A 434 24.79 -15.86 -10.96
N PHE A 435 25.01 -16.47 -12.12
CA PHE A 435 23.93 -16.84 -13.05
C PHE A 435 24.00 -18.31 -13.41
N LEU A 436 22.89 -19.01 -13.21
CA LEU A 436 22.74 -20.43 -13.54
C LEU A 436 21.62 -20.59 -14.55
N MET A 437 21.78 -21.50 -15.51
CA MET A 437 20.75 -21.76 -16.52
C MET A 437 20.31 -23.22 -16.43
N GLY A 438 19.00 -23.46 -16.47
CA GLY A 438 18.41 -24.80 -16.46
C GLY A 438 16.95 -24.78 -16.90
N GLY A 439 16.54 -25.73 -17.74
CA GLY A 439 15.12 -25.93 -18.09
C GLY A 439 14.43 -24.76 -18.80
N GLY A 440 15.17 -23.90 -19.53
CA GLY A 440 14.60 -22.71 -20.20
C GLY A 440 14.47 -21.47 -19.31
N THR A 441 14.89 -21.58 -18.05
CA THR A 441 14.92 -20.51 -17.05
C THR A 441 16.37 -20.17 -16.72
N VAL A 442 16.64 -18.90 -16.42
CA VAL A 442 17.90 -18.46 -15.82
C VAL A 442 17.62 -18.02 -14.40
N THR A 443 18.49 -18.41 -13.47
CA THR A 443 18.41 -18.02 -12.06
C THR A 443 19.57 -17.10 -11.74
N ALA A 444 19.26 -15.86 -11.37
CA ALA A 444 20.22 -14.98 -10.72
C ALA A 444 20.32 -15.38 -9.24
N MET A 445 21.50 -15.82 -8.82
CA MET A 445 21.75 -16.23 -7.45
C MET A 445 22.41 -15.08 -6.70
N PHE A 446 21.74 -14.56 -5.67
CA PHE A 446 22.28 -13.53 -4.79
C PHE A 446 22.75 -14.19 -3.50
N GLU A 447 24.04 -14.12 -3.19
CA GLU A 447 24.57 -14.68 -1.95
C GLU A 447 24.65 -13.62 -0.86
N ARG A 448 24.38 -14.05 0.37
CA ARG A 448 24.44 -13.29 1.61
C ARG A 448 25.15 -14.12 2.67
N GLN A 449 25.44 -13.53 3.82
CA GLN A 449 26.08 -14.24 4.92
C GLN A 449 25.26 -15.44 5.40
N SER A 450 23.93 -15.28 5.47
CA SER A 450 22.99 -16.31 5.92
C SER A 450 22.62 -17.36 4.88
N GLY A 451 22.99 -17.19 3.60
CA GLY A 451 22.66 -18.15 2.55
C GLY A 451 22.49 -17.55 1.17
N ARG A 452 21.82 -18.31 0.28
CA ARG A 452 21.62 -17.94 -1.13
C ARG A 452 20.16 -17.64 -1.42
N VAL A 453 19.91 -16.60 -2.21
CA VAL A 453 18.59 -16.21 -2.68
C VAL A 453 18.49 -16.43 -4.20
N PRO A 454 17.81 -17.50 -4.65
CA PRO A 454 17.60 -17.74 -6.07
C PRO A 454 16.48 -16.83 -6.61
N VAL A 455 16.76 -16.09 -7.67
CA VAL A 455 15.75 -15.29 -8.40
C VAL A 455 15.63 -15.83 -9.83
N PRO A 456 14.64 -16.69 -10.09
CA PRO A 456 14.42 -17.25 -11.42
C PRO A 456 13.75 -16.22 -12.35
N PHE A 457 14.08 -16.26 -13.64
CA PHE A 457 13.41 -15.50 -14.68
C PHE A 457 13.42 -16.24 -16.02
N ALA A 458 12.38 -16.03 -16.82
CA ALA A 458 12.26 -16.69 -18.12
C ALA A 458 13.09 -15.96 -19.18
N VAL A 459 13.69 -16.75 -20.08
CA VAL A 459 14.49 -16.24 -21.20
C VAL A 459 13.67 -15.42 -22.20
N ASP A 460 12.37 -15.69 -22.32
CA ASP A 460 11.48 -14.95 -23.21
C ASP A 460 10.94 -13.65 -22.59
N GLY A 461 11.44 -13.27 -21.41
CA GLY A 461 11.04 -12.05 -20.72
C GLY A 461 9.73 -12.17 -19.94
N SER A 462 9.04 -13.32 -20.00
CA SER A 462 7.90 -13.57 -19.12
C SER A 462 8.36 -13.66 -17.66
N ALA A 463 7.49 -13.21 -16.77
CA ALA A 463 7.68 -13.23 -15.34
C ALA A 463 7.61 -14.67 -14.81
N THR A 464 8.57 -15.01 -13.95
CA THR A 464 8.54 -16.25 -13.17
C THR A 464 8.07 -15.94 -11.75
N TYR A 465 7.14 -16.73 -11.24
CA TYR A 465 6.52 -16.55 -9.93
C TYR A 465 7.20 -17.46 -8.89
N PHE A 466 7.54 -16.91 -7.72
CA PHE A 466 8.19 -17.64 -6.64
C PHE A 466 7.95 -16.95 -5.28
N GLU A 467 8.34 -17.63 -4.19
CA GLU A 467 8.33 -17.05 -2.85
C GLU A 467 9.72 -16.54 -2.47
N LEU A 468 9.77 -15.30 -1.98
CA LEU A 468 10.97 -14.71 -1.40
C LEU A 468 10.83 -14.70 0.12
N HIS A 469 11.79 -15.30 0.83
CA HIS A 469 11.82 -15.32 2.29
C HIS A 469 12.85 -14.33 2.82
N GLU A 470 12.43 -13.41 3.69
CA GLU A 470 13.28 -12.36 4.27
C GLU A 470 12.98 -12.21 5.75
N ASN A 471 13.98 -12.46 6.62
CA ASN A 471 13.88 -12.34 8.08
C ASN A 471 12.60 -12.95 8.69
N GLY A 472 12.19 -14.12 8.18
CA GLY A 472 11.03 -14.85 8.68
C GLY A 472 9.68 -14.37 8.12
N GLU A 473 9.66 -13.42 7.20
CA GLU A 473 8.51 -13.06 6.36
C GLU A 473 8.60 -13.74 5.00
N THR A 474 7.45 -13.99 4.38
CA THR A 474 7.35 -14.56 3.03
C THR A 474 6.61 -13.60 2.11
N PHE A 475 7.16 -13.34 0.94
CA PHE A 475 6.60 -12.44 -0.07
C PHE A 475 6.35 -13.22 -1.37
N SER A 476 5.14 -13.14 -1.92
CA SER A 476 4.89 -13.57 -3.31
C SER A 476 5.54 -12.57 -4.28
N VAL A 477 6.44 -13.06 -5.12
CA VAL A 477 7.22 -12.25 -6.04
C VAL A 477 7.09 -12.80 -7.46
N ALA A 478 7.01 -11.91 -8.44
CA ALA A 478 7.28 -12.24 -9.83
C ALA A 478 8.60 -11.61 -10.26
N ALA A 479 9.42 -12.30 -11.05
CA ALA A 479 10.65 -11.74 -11.59
C ALA A 479 10.72 -11.82 -13.11
N THR A 480 11.11 -10.71 -13.73
CA THR A 480 11.41 -10.62 -15.17
C THR A 480 12.88 -10.25 -15.37
N GLY A 481 13.55 -10.86 -16.33
CA GLY A 481 14.94 -10.56 -16.66
C GLY A 481 15.11 -10.31 -18.16
N LYS A 482 15.90 -9.28 -18.52
CA LYS A 482 16.20 -8.95 -19.92
C LYS A 482 17.63 -8.45 -20.07
N MET A 483 18.31 -8.96 -21.10
CA MET A 483 19.56 -8.38 -21.58
C MET A 483 19.27 -7.29 -22.62
N THR A 484 19.94 -6.16 -22.48
CA THR A 484 19.87 -5.02 -23.41
C THR A 484 21.26 -4.37 -23.53
N LYS A 485 21.36 -3.27 -24.25
CA LYS A 485 22.50 -2.35 -24.20
C LYS A 485 22.07 -0.96 -23.73
N ASN A 486 23.01 -0.18 -23.21
CA ASN A 486 22.82 1.27 -22.97
C ASN A 486 23.21 2.08 -24.22
N GLU A 487 23.24 3.42 -24.08
CA GLU A 487 23.60 4.37 -25.14
C GLU A 487 25.04 4.20 -25.66
N ASP A 488 25.94 3.68 -24.82
CA ASP A 488 27.35 3.42 -25.15
C ASP A 488 27.59 1.96 -25.63
N ASP A 489 26.54 1.26 -26.04
CA ASP A 489 26.58 -0.15 -26.45
C ASP A 489 27.03 -1.15 -25.35
N ILE A 490 27.13 -0.70 -24.09
CA ILE A 490 27.51 -1.53 -22.94
C ILE A 490 26.39 -2.51 -22.65
N PRO A 491 26.67 -3.83 -22.55
CA PRO A 491 25.65 -4.81 -22.17
C PRO A 491 25.11 -4.51 -20.77
N VAL A 492 23.78 -4.55 -20.64
CA VAL A 492 23.07 -4.34 -19.38
C VAL A 492 22.09 -5.48 -19.16
N PHE A 493 22.20 -6.14 -18.01
CA PHE A 493 21.15 -7.02 -17.51
C PHE A 493 20.19 -6.21 -16.65
N LYS A 494 18.89 -6.27 -16.96
CA LYS A 494 17.81 -5.68 -16.17
C LYS A 494 16.99 -6.80 -15.55
N LEU A 495 16.98 -6.86 -14.22
CA LEU A 495 16.12 -7.74 -13.43
C LEU A 495 15.11 -6.88 -12.68
N SER A 496 13.83 -7.24 -12.72
CA SER A 496 12.76 -6.60 -11.95
C SER A 496 12.08 -7.64 -11.08
N LEU A 497 11.89 -7.36 -9.80
CA LEU A 497 11.17 -8.16 -8.82
C LEU A 497 9.91 -7.39 -8.40
N TYR A 498 8.76 -7.89 -8.82
CA TYR A 498 7.44 -7.34 -8.50
C TYR A 498 6.94 -8.02 -7.23
N PHE A 499 6.75 -7.26 -6.16
CA PHE A 499 6.19 -7.80 -4.92
C PHE A 499 4.66 -7.79 -5.03
N LEU A 500 4.07 -8.94 -5.34
CA LEU A 500 2.72 -9.03 -5.89
C LEU A 500 1.61 -8.70 -4.87
N GLU A 501 1.92 -8.84 -3.59
CA GLU A 501 1.03 -8.50 -2.48
C GLU A 501 1.26 -7.06 -1.97
N MET A 502 2.22 -6.35 -2.57
CA MET A 502 2.74 -5.06 -2.11
C MET A 502 2.71 -4.03 -3.25
N THR A 503 3.09 -2.81 -2.91
CA THR A 503 3.05 -1.64 -3.81
C THR A 503 4.36 -1.39 -4.55
N SER A 504 5.39 -2.20 -4.33
CA SER A 504 6.77 -1.87 -4.75
C SER A 504 7.36 -2.88 -5.72
N VAL A 505 8.24 -2.38 -6.59
CA VAL A 505 9.09 -3.18 -7.49
C VAL A 505 10.55 -2.89 -7.18
N ARG A 506 11.38 -3.93 -7.11
CA ARG A 506 12.85 -3.78 -7.05
C ARG A 506 13.44 -4.00 -8.43
N HIS A 507 14.31 -3.09 -8.87
CA HIS A 507 15.10 -3.28 -10.08
C HIS A 507 16.58 -3.47 -9.72
N VAL A 508 17.21 -4.44 -10.37
CA VAL A 508 18.66 -4.65 -10.34
C VAL A 508 19.17 -4.52 -11.77
N LYS A 509 19.98 -3.48 -12.02
CA LYS A 509 20.63 -3.22 -13.30
C LYS A 509 22.11 -3.54 -13.18
N ILE A 510 22.60 -4.44 -14.02
CA ILE A 510 24.01 -4.85 -14.03
C ILE A 510 24.62 -4.46 -15.37
N PHE A 511 25.58 -3.54 -15.34
CA PHE A 511 26.34 -3.07 -16.48
C PHE A 511 27.64 -3.87 -16.57
N PHE A 512 27.94 -4.46 -17.73
CA PHE A 512 29.10 -5.33 -17.91
C PHE A 512 30.25 -4.61 -18.63
N HIS A 513 31.31 -4.32 -17.89
CA HIS A 513 32.53 -3.65 -18.35
C HIS A 513 33.71 -4.63 -18.38
N HIS A 514 33.78 -5.47 -19.41
CA HIS A 514 34.78 -6.54 -19.51
C HIS A 514 34.81 -7.47 -18.27
N THR A 515 35.81 -7.32 -17.38
CA THR A 515 35.98 -8.12 -16.15
C THR A 515 35.35 -7.49 -14.91
N LYS A 516 34.77 -6.29 -15.04
CA LYS A 516 34.09 -5.58 -13.96
C LYS A 516 32.61 -5.43 -14.29
N ILE A 517 31.78 -5.36 -13.25
CA ILE A 517 30.40 -4.97 -13.38
C ILE A 517 30.08 -3.78 -12.48
N THR A 518 29.11 -2.99 -12.90
CA THR A 518 28.46 -2.00 -12.06
C THR A 518 27.05 -2.50 -11.77
N VAL A 519 26.68 -2.60 -10.51
CA VAL A 519 25.36 -3.05 -10.07
C VAL A 519 24.63 -1.86 -9.45
N ARG A 520 23.55 -1.45 -10.09
CA ARG A 520 22.66 -0.39 -9.59
C ARG A 520 21.34 -1.01 -9.19
N PHE A 521 20.95 -0.74 -7.96
CA PHE A 521 19.60 -1.05 -7.48
C PHE A 521 18.75 0.21 -7.62
N THR A 522 17.51 0.05 -8.05
CA THR A 522 16.50 1.12 -8.01
C THR A 522 15.17 0.48 -7.61
N GLU A 523 14.16 1.29 -7.30
CA GLU A 523 12.83 0.78 -6.98
C GLU A 523 11.74 1.67 -7.52
N GLU A 524 10.55 1.10 -7.63
CA GLU A 524 9.33 1.81 -7.99
C GLU A 524 8.30 1.68 -6.86
N PRO A 525 7.68 2.79 -6.40
CA PRO A 525 8.09 4.18 -6.66
C PRO A 525 9.51 4.49 -6.17
N ASP A 526 10.19 5.40 -6.84
CA ASP A 526 11.53 5.84 -6.45
C ASP A 526 11.49 6.83 -5.26
N GLY A 527 12.67 7.10 -4.69
CA GLY A 527 12.80 7.95 -3.51
C GLY A 527 12.36 9.40 -3.73
N GLU A 528 12.52 9.94 -4.96
CA GLU A 528 12.11 11.30 -5.29
C GLU A 528 10.60 11.42 -5.34
N ALA A 529 9.94 10.49 -6.06
CA ALA A 529 8.49 10.43 -6.14
C ALA A 529 7.86 10.21 -4.77
N LEU A 530 8.46 9.38 -3.92
CA LEU A 530 8.02 9.19 -2.53
C LEU A 530 8.18 10.48 -1.71
N ALA A 531 9.30 11.19 -1.83
CA ALA A 531 9.54 12.45 -1.13
C ALA A 531 8.47 13.50 -1.49
N ASP A 532 8.16 13.63 -2.78
CA ASP A 532 7.10 14.51 -3.27
C ASP A 532 5.72 14.10 -2.75
N GLY A 533 5.42 12.80 -2.74
CA GLY A 533 4.16 12.27 -2.21
C GLY A 533 3.99 12.51 -0.71
N PHE A 534 5.08 12.52 0.07
CA PHE A 534 5.08 12.85 1.50
C PHE A 534 5.05 14.36 1.78
N ARG A 535 5.33 15.22 0.80
CA ARG A 535 5.41 16.68 0.98
C ARG A 535 4.20 17.28 1.71
N PRO A 536 2.93 16.92 1.41
CA PRO A 536 1.78 17.45 2.14
C PRO A 536 1.83 17.21 3.66
N LEU A 537 2.28 16.02 4.08
CA LEU A 537 2.44 15.67 5.49
C LEU A 537 3.58 16.47 6.13
N PHE A 538 4.67 16.66 5.39
CA PHE A 538 5.83 17.42 5.86
C PHE A 538 5.55 18.92 5.97
N GLU A 539 4.85 19.51 5.00
CA GLU A 539 4.41 20.90 5.02
C GLU A 539 3.45 21.16 6.18
N GLU A 540 2.50 20.25 6.44
CA GLU A 540 1.62 20.34 7.61
C GLU A 540 2.41 20.27 8.92
N LEU A 541 3.40 19.36 9.00
CA LEU A 541 4.27 19.21 10.16
C LEU A 541 5.10 20.49 10.41
N LEU A 542 5.68 21.08 9.36
CA LEU A 542 6.49 22.29 9.43
C LEU A 542 5.67 23.54 9.77
N ALA A 543 4.50 23.70 9.14
CA ALA A 543 3.62 24.84 9.37
C ALA A 543 3.17 24.92 10.83
N LYS A 544 2.98 23.77 11.48
CA LYS A 544 2.47 23.65 12.85
C LYS A 544 3.55 23.52 13.92
N ASN A 545 4.85 23.43 13.56
CA ASN A 545 5.92 23.22 14.53
C ASN A 545 7.18 24.08 14.27
N LYS A 546 7.28 25.21 14.99
CA LYS A 546 8.44 26.13 14.94
C LYS A 546 9.78 25.44 15.25
N MET A 547 9.76 24.41 16.09
CA MET A 547 10.98 23.71 16.52
C MET A 547 11.48 22.73 15.45
N VAL A 548 10.56 22.03 14.76
CA VAL A 548 10.91 21.19 13.61
C VAL A 548 11.44 22.04 12.46
N LYS A 549 10.86 23.23 12.24
CA LYS A 549 11.38 24.20 11.27
C LYS A 549 12.83 24.61 11.58
N LEU A 550 13.17 24.80 12.86
CA LEU A 550 14.52 25.11 13.31
C LEU A 550 15.49 23.92 13.14
N LEU A 551 15.05 22.70 13.44
CA LEU A 551 15.85 21.48 13.26
C LEU A 551 16.08 21.16 11.78
N ALA A 552 15.06 21.31 10.93
CA ALA A 552 15.16 21.13 9.49
C ALA A 552 16.10 22.16 8.85
N SER A 553 16.09 23.40 9.32
CA SER A 553 17.03 24.44 8.85
C SER A 553 18.50 24.18 9.22
N LYS A 554 18.76 23.26 10.16
CA LYS A 554 20.11 22.85 10.56
C LYS A 554 20.58 21.56 9.87
N ALA A 555 19.68 20.85 9.17
CA ALA A 555 20.07 19.73 8.32
C ALA A 555 20.62 20.30 7.01
N ASP A 556 21.81 19.86 6.61
CA ASP A 556 22.33 20.17 5.28
C ASP A 556 21.43 19.48 4.24
N GLY A 557 20.60 20.27 3.56
CA GLY A 557 19.63 19.77 2.58
C GLY A 557 20.28 18.96 1.46
N GLY A 558 21.55 19.26 1.11
CA GLY A 558 22.30 18.50 0.12
C GLY A 558 22.70 17.11 0.61
N LEU A 559 23.12 16.99 1.87
CA LEU A 559 23.50 15.71 2.47
C LEU A 559 22.29 14.78 2.66
N LEU A 560 21.14 15.32 3.04
CA LEU A 560 19.91 14.53 3.20
C LEU A 560 19.41 13.99 1.84
N ALA A 561 19.37 14.84 0.81
CA ALA A 561 18.99 14.44 -0.54
C ALA A 561 19.93 13.34 -1.08
N TYR A 562 21.24 13.51 -0.90
CA TYR A 562 22.25 12.52 -1.27
C TYR A 562 22.08 11.17 -0.54
N ASN A 563 21.78 11.20 0.76
CA ASN A 563 21.55 9.98 1.55
C ASN A 563 20.26 9.28 1.14
N MET A 564 19.20 10.03 0.80
CA MET A 564 17.97 9.46 0.25
C MET A 564 18.22 8.82 -1.12
N GLU A 565 18.94 9.49 -2.02
CA GLU A 565 19.31 8.91 -3.31
C GLU A 565 20.08 7.59 -3.13
N LYS A 566 21.07 7.56 -2.24
CA LYS A 566 21.82 6.33 -1.93
C LYS A 566 20.97 5.23 -1.29
N LEU A 567 19.93 5.58 -0.54
CA LEU A 567 19.06 4.60 0.11
C LEU A 567 18.19 3.86 -0.91
N PHE A 568 17.58 4.61 -1.83
CA PHE A 568 16.64 4.10 -2.82
C PHE A 568 17.32 3.59 -4.09
N SER A 569 18.47 4.19 -4.44
CA SER A 569 19.19 3.91 -5.68
C SER A 569 20.70 3.61 -5.49
N PRO A 570 21.10 2.67 -4.60
CA PRO A 570 22.51 2.42 -4.35
C PRO A 570 23.21 1.77 -5.56
N GLU A 571 24.47 2.15 -5.76
CA GLU A 571 25.33 1.63 -6.82
C GLU A 571 26.64 1.07 -6.24
N TYR A 572 27.08 -0.07 -6.80
CA TYR A 572 28.29 -0.77 -6.39
C TYR A 572 29.06 -1.27 -7.60
N THR A 573 30.38 -1.36 -7.47
CA THR A 573 31.24 -2.05 -8.44
C THR A 573 31.60 -3.43 -7.93
N ALA A 574 31.62 -4.41 -8.82
CA ALA A 574 32.03 -5.78 -8.54
C ALA A 574 33.02 -6.30 -9.59
N THR A 575 33.82 -7.29 -9.22
CA THR A 575 34.84 -7.89 -10.10
C THR A 575 34.51 -9.35 -10.34
N GLU A 576 34.72 -9.82 -11.57
CA GLU A 576 34.55 -11.23 -11.93
C GLU A 576 35.56 -12.12 -11.18
N THR A 577 35.07 -13.22 -10.62
CA THR A 577 35.88 -14.24 -9.94
C THR A 577 35.59 -15.62 -10.51
N ALA A 578 36.49 -16.58 -10.27
CA ALA A 578 36.21 -17.98 -10.56
C ALA A 578 35.05 -18.48 -9.69
N LEU A 579 34.18 -19.30 -10.27
CA LEU A 579 32.96 -19.83 -9.63
C LEU A 579 33.26 -20.77 -8.47
#